data_AF-A0A965P6Y9-F1
#
_entry.id   AF-A0A965P6Y9-F1
#
_cell.length_a   1.000
_cell.length_b   1.000
_cell.length_c   1.000
_cell.angle_alpha   90.00
_cell.angle_beta   90.00
_cell.angle_gamma   90.00
#
_symmetry.space_group_name_H-M   'P 1'
#
loop_
_entity.id
_entity.type
_entity.pdbx_description
1 polymer ?
#
loop_
_entity_poly.entity_id
_entity_poly.type
_entity_poly.pdbx_seq_one_letter_code
_entity_poly.pdbx_strand_id
1 'polypeptide(L)'
;MIKPHYITPDIEETLPLFRRTDPVTSKAAAASVKTFAGEHHAAILEALSHGPAGASGIAARCGLLGHQVNKRLGELAKAGRIVATGRLVASASGRGEREWKGLQDG
;
A
#
# COMPACT_ATOMS: atom_id res chain seq x y z
N MET A 1 -58.19 -13.09 -8.17
CA MET A 1 -56.72 -13.00 -8.37
C MET A 1 -56.24 -11.75 -7.64
N ILE A 2 -55.80 -11.92 -6.39
CA ILE A 2 -55.51 -10.82 -5.44
C ILE A 2 -53.99 -10.73 -5.32
N LYS A 3 -53.44 -9.54 -5.59
CA LYS A 3 -52.02 -9.24 -5.35
C LYS A 3 -51.77 -9.30 -3.84
N PRO A 4 -50.72 -9.98 -3.34
CA PRO A 4 -50.40 -9.89 -1.92
C PRO A 4 -49.97 -8.45 -1.61
N HIS A 5 -50.62 -7.86 -0.61
CA HIS A 5 -50.21 -6.61 0.02
C HIS A 5 -48.84 -6.86 0.69
N TYR A 6 -47.78 -6.23 0.19
CA TYR A 6 -46.57 -6.11 0.98
C TYR A 6 -46.80 -5.00 2.01
N ILE A 7 -46.99 -5.39 3.27
CA ILE A 7 -46.86 -4.49 4.41
C ILE A 7 -45.36 -4.28 4.58
N THR A 8 -44.84 -3.13 4.17
CA THR A 8 -43.53 -2.67 4.62
C THR A 8 -43.68 -2.28 6.08
N PRO A 9 -43.05 -2.97 7.05
CA PRO A 9 -43.08 -2.50 8.43
C PRO A 9 -42.32 -1.18 8.55
N ASP A 10 -42.75 -0.34 9.49
CA ASP A 10 -42.08 0.90 9.87
C ASP A 10 -40.65 0.57 10.33
N ILE A 11 -39.66 1.33 9.82
CA ILE A 11 -38.24 0.95 9.74
C ILE A 11 -37.53 0.88 11.11
N GLU A 12 -38.19 1.17 12.22
CA GLU A 12 -37.52 1.35 13.51
C GLU A 12 -37.30 0.10 14.37
N GLU A 13 -37.81 -1.08 14.02
CA GLU A 13 -37.61 -2.27 14.87
C GLU A 13 -37.03 -3.48 14.12
N THR A 14 -35.80 -3.84 14.51
CA THR A 14 -35.11 -5.14 14.37
C THR A 14 -34.15 -5.38 13.18
N LEU A 15 -33.19 -4.47 13.01
CA LEU A 15 -31.82 -4.90 12.72
C LEU A 15 -30.95 -4.63 13.95
N PRO A 16 -30.26 -5.63 14.54
CA PRO A 16 -29.12 -5.33 15.39
C PRO A 16 -27.98 -4.82 14.50
N LEU A 17 -28.04 -3.54 14.12
CA LEU A 17 -26.91 -2.74 13.68
C LEU A 17 -26.02 -2.48 14.91
N PHE A 18 -25.31 -3.52 15.38
CA PHE A 18 -24.30 -3.37 16.43
C PHE A 18 -23.30 -4.54 16.32
N ARG A 19 -22.01 -4.29 16.13
CA ARG A 19 -21.21 -3.47 17.02
C ARG A 19 -20.33 -2.46 16.31
N ARG A 20 -20.64 -1.21 16.63
CA ARG A 20 -19.74 -0.08 16.89
C ARG A 20 -18.52 -0.54 17.70
N THR A 21 -17.55 -1.12 17.01
CA THR A 21 -16.17 -1.32 17.48
C THR A 21 -15.25 -0.96 16.33
N ASP A 22 -15.36 0.26 15.81
CA ASP A 22 -14.19 0.86 15.20
C ASP A 22 -13.12 0.86 16.30
N PRO A 23 -12.02 0.13 16.14
CA PRO A 23 -10.97 0.17 17.14
C PRO A 23 -10.58 1.64 17.32
N VAL A 24 -10.32 2.06 18.56
CA VAL A 24 -9.78 3.39 18.92
C VAL A 24 -8.33 3.54 18.39
N THR A 25 -8.01 2.92 17.26
CA THR A 25 -6.71 2.91 16.62
C THR A 25 -6.65 3.82 15.40
N SER A 26 -7.69 4.57 15.03
CA SER A 26 -7.60 5.48 13.87
C SER A 26 -6.68 6.68 14.10
N LYS A 27 -6.57 7.19 15.33
CA LYS A 27 -5.63 8.29 15.68
C LYS A 27 -4.23 7.81 16.07
N ALA A 28 -4.11 6.71 16.82
CA ALA A 28 -2.82 6.13 17.19
C ALA A 28 -2.12 5.44 16.01
N ALA A 29 -2.87 4.75 15.13
CA ALA A 29 -2.31 4.23 13.89
C ALA A 29 -1.87 5.36 12.96
N ALA A 30 -2.60 6.48 12.87
CA ALA A 30 -2.15 7.61 12.04
C ALA A 30 -0.80 8.20 12.49
N ALA A 31 -0.53 8.22 13.81
CA ALA A 31 0.76 8.65 14.35
C ALA A 31 1.88 7.62 14.11
N SER A 32 1.60 6.34 14.33
CA SER A 32 2.54 5.25 14.07
C SER A 32 2.84 5.09 12.58
N VAL A 33 1.84 5.28 11.71
CA VAL A 33 1.95 5.16 10.25
C VAL A 33 2.96 6.16 9.67
N LYS A 34 3.12 7.35 10.25
CA LYS A 34 4.16 8.29 9.79
C LYS A 34 5.57 7.77 10.08
N THR A 35 5.80 7.21 11.26
CA THR A 35 7.10 6.62 11.64
C THR A 35 7.39 5.36 10.81
N PHE A 36 6.41 4.45 10.70
CA PHE A 36 6.54 3.23 9.89
C PHE A 36 6.68 3.52 8.39
N ALA A 37 6.02 4.56 7.86
CA ALA A 37 6.22 4.99 6.48
C ALA A 37 7.65 5.49 6.25
N GLY A 38 8.22 6.23 7.22
CA GLY A 38 9.63 6.66 7.19
C GLY A 38 10.60 5.48 7.21
N GLU A 39 10.35 4.47 8.06
CA GLU A 39 11.16 3.24 8.12
C GLU A 39 11.11 2.46 6.81
N HIS A 40 9.92 2.31 6.20
CA HIS A 40 9.79 1.65 4.90
C HIS A 40 10.47 2.43 3.77
N HIS A 41 10.38 3.76 3.78
CA HIS A 41 11.09 4.62 2.82
C HIS A 41 12.59 4.42 2.93
N ALA A 42 13.15 4.45 4.15
CA ALA A 42 14.57 4.22 4.39
C ALA A 42 15.01 2.82 3.92
N ALA A 43 14.25 1.77 4.24
CA ALA A 43 14.56 0.41 3.83
C ALA A 43 14.53 0.22 2.29
N ILE A 44 13.62 0.89 1.59
CA ILE A 44 13.55 0.87 0.12
C ILE A 44 14.73 1.64 -0.49
N LEU A 45 15.08 2.79 0.06
CA LEU A 45 16.23 3.56 -0.41
C LEU A 45 17.54 2.79 -0.21
N GLU A 46 17.70 2.11 0.92
CA GLU A 46 18.84 1.25 1.16
C GLU A 46 18.86 0.04 0.21
N ALA A 47 17.72 -0.62 -0.02
CA ALA A 47 17.65 -1.69 -1.02
C ALA A 47 18.07 -1.22 -2.43
N LEU A 48 17.82 0.04 -2.76
CA LEU A 48 18.20 0.67 -4.03
C LEU A 48 19.65 1.19 -4.05
N SER A 49 20.30 1.37 -2.89
CA SER A 49 21.72 1.73 -2.80
C SER A 49 22.62 0.60 -3.33
N HIS A 50 22.17 -0.66 -3.19
CA HIS A 50 22.80 -1.84 -3.79
C HIS A 50 22.63 -1.95 -5.32
N GLY A 51 21.84 -1.08 -5.94
CA GLY A 51 21.64 -0.99 -7.39
C GLY A 51 20.18 -1.11 -7.84
N PRO A 52 19.90 -0.79 -9.12
CA PRO A 52 18.53 -0.74 -9.64
C PRO A 52 17.80 -2.08 -9.54
N ALA A 53 16.50 -2.03 -9.29
CA ALA A 53 15.66 -3.23 -9.18
C ALA A 53 14.18 -2.94 -9.42
N GLY A 54 13.43 -4.00 -9.73
CA GLY A 54 11.96 -3.99 -9.76
C GLY A 54 11.37 -4.10 -8.36
N ALA A 55 10.06 -3.88 -8.24
CA ALA A 55 9.36 -3.92 -6.96
C ALA A 55 9.55 -5.26 -6.23
N SER A 56 9.56 -6.39 -6.96
CA SER A 56 9.83 -7.72 -6.41
C SER A 56 11.25 -7.86 -5.87
N GLY A 57 12.25 -7.35 -6.60
CA GLY A 57 13.65 -7.39 -6.17
C GLY A 57 13.90 -6.52 -4.94
N ILE A 58 13.29 -5.33 -4.91
CA ILE A 58 13.36 -4.42 -3.76
C ILE A 58 12.70 -5.06 -2.54
N ALA A 59 11.49 -5.62 -2.70
CA ALA A 59 10.77 -6.35 -1.66
C ALA A 59 11.63 -7.45 -1.01
N ALA A 60 12.30 -8.25 -1.82
CA ALA A 60 13.20 -9.31 -1.34
C ALA A 60 14.39 -8.77 -0.53
N ARG A 61 14.94 -7.61 -0.92
CA ARG A 61 16.09 -6.99 -0.23
C ARG A 61 15.71 -6.36 1.12
N CYS A 62 14.55 -5.71 1.21
CA CYS A 62 14.14 -4.98 2.42
C CYS A 62 13.15 -5.75 3.31
N GLY A 63 12.77 -6.97 2.94
CA GLY A 63 11.81 -7.79 3.71
C GLY A 63 10.38 -7.26 3.68
N LEU A 64 10.02 -6.45 2.67
CA LEU A 64 8.67 -5.91 2.51
C LEU A 64 7.87 -6.71 1.48
N LEU A 65 6.55 -6.58 1.52
CA LEU A 65 5.67 -7.15 0.49
C LEU A 65 5.69 -6.26 -0.76
N GLY A 66 5.59 -6.88 -1.96
CA GLY A 66 5.62 -6.15 -3.23
C GLY A 66 4.58 -5.03 -3.35
N HIS A 67 3.38 -5.20 -2.78
CA HIS A 67 2.38 -4.14 -2.77
C HIS A 67 2.75 -2.98 -1.81
N GLN A 68 3.44 -3.28 -0.71
CA GLN A 68 3.94 -2.25 0.21
C GLN A 68 4.99 -1.40 -0.50
N VAL A 69 5.91 -2.04 -1.23
CA VAL A 69 6.94 -1.39 -2.03
C VAL A 69 6.32 -0.52 -3.13
N ASN A 70 5.38 -1.05 -3.93
CA ASN A 70 4.76 -0.30 -5.04
C ASN A 70 4.13 1.03 -4.59
N LYS A 71 3.44 1.05 -3.45
CA LYS A 71 2.87 2.29 -2.91
C LYS A 71 3.96 3.33 -2.60
N ARG A 72 5.09 2.88 -2.04
CA ARG A 72 6.18 3.74 -1.52
C ARG A 72 7.09 4.20 -2.64
N LEU A 73 7.28 3.40 -3.69
CA LEU A 73 7.96 3.82 -4.91
C LEU A 73 7.27 5.05 -5.53
N GLY A 74 5.93 5.07 -5.58
CA GLY A 74 5.19 6.24 -6.06
C GLY A 74 5.39 7.49 -5.20
N GLU A 75 5.46 7.33 -3.88
CA GLU A 75 5.72 8.42 -2.93
C GLU A 75 7.16 8.95 -3.06
N LEU A 76 8.15 8.06 -3.09
CA LEU A 76 9.57 8.39 -3.23
C LEU A 76 9.90 9.03 -4.59
N ALA A 77 9.25 8.59 -5.66
CA ALA A 77 9.40 9.17 -6.99
C ALA A 77 8.85 10.61 -7.04
N LYS A 78 7.69 10.85 -6.41
CA LYS A 78 7.13 12.20 -6.27
C LYS A 78 8.00 13.11 -5.41
N ALA A 79 8.67 12.54 -4.40
CA ALA A 79 9.62 13.24 -3.55
C ALA A 79 11.01 13.45 -4.20
N GLY A 80 11.22 12.98 -5.45
CA GLY A 80 12.48 13.15 -6.17
C GLY A 80 13.65 12.30 -5.64
N ARG A 81 13.38 11.27 -4.83
CA ARG A 81 14.42 10.41 -4.24
C ARG A 81 14.80 9.20 -5.09
N ILE A 82 13.92 8.82 -6.01
CA ILE A 82 14.13 7.70 -6.94
C ILE A 82 13.61 8.06 -8.32
N VAL A 83 14.10 7.35 -9.34
CA VAL A 83 13.63 7.50 -10.73
C VAL A 83 13.42 6.15 -11.39
N ALA A 84 12.45 6.07 -12.28
CA ALA A 84 12.31 4.93 -13.18
C ALA A 84 13.42 4.94 -14.22
N THR A 85 14.09 3.83 -14.45
CA THR A 85 15.19 3.76 -15.43
C THR A 85 14.69 3.66 -16.89
N GLY A 86 13.39 3.46 -17.08
CA GLY A 86 12.78 3.20 -18.38
C GLY A 86 12.82 1.73 -18.80
N ARG A 87 13.53 0.87 -18.05
CA ARG A 87 13.59 -0.57 -18.31
C ARG A 87 12.49 -1.33 -17.56
N LEU A 88 12.14 -2.49 -18.11
CA LEU A 88 11.36 -3.50 -17.43
C LEU A 88 12.28 -4.65 -17.01
N VAL A 89 12.13 -5.11 -15.77
CA VAL A 89 12.78 -6.29 -15.22
C VAL A 89 11.73 -7.36 -14.94
N ALA A 90 12.12 -8.64 -14.98
CA ALA A 90 11.21 -9.72 -14.66
C ALA A 90 10.88 -9.73 -13.15
N SER A 91 9.59 -9.77 -12.82
CA SER A 91 9.09 -10.08 -11.48
C SER A 91 9.35 -11.54 -11.13
N ALA A 92 9.18 -11.87 -9.85
CA ALA A 92 9.21 -13.27 -9.38
C ALA A 92 8.20 -14.18 -10.10
N SER A 93 7.12 -13.63 -10.68
CA SER A 93 6.12 -14.38 -11.45
C SER A 93 6.30 -14.26 -12.98
N GLY A 94 7.43 -13.76 -13.47
CA GLY A 94 7.72 -13.59 -14.90
C GLY A 94 7.00 -12.42 -15.60
N ARG A 95 6.19 -11.63 -14.89
CA ARG A 95 5.60 -10.38 -15.41
C ARG A 95 6.63 -9.25 -15.42
N GLY A 96 6.55 -8.34 -16.38
CA GLY A 96 7.42 -7.15 -16.42
C GLY A 96 7.11 -6.16 -15.29
N GLU A 97 8.13 -5.73 -14.57
CA GLU A 97 8.10 -4.69 -13.55
C GLU A 97 8.97 -3.52 -13.97
N ARG A 98 8.55 -2.31 -13.63
CA ARG A 98 9.37 -1.12 -13.82
C ARG A 98 10.61 -1.21 -12.94
N GLU A 99 11.78 -1.01 -13.53
CA GLU A 99 13.04 -0.88 -12.80
C GLU A 99 13.19 0.53 -12.22
N TRP A 100 13.56 0.59 -10.95
CA TRP A 100 13.76 1.82 -10.20
C TRP A 100 15.22 1.96 -9.77
N LYS A 101 15.71 3.19 -9.73
CA LYS A 101 17.06 3.56 -9.29
C LYS A 101 16.97 4.64 -8.22
N GLY A 102 17.76 4.50 -7.16
CA GLY A 102 17.95 5.55 -6.16
C GLY A 102 18.71 6.74 -6.73
N LEU A 103 18.22 7.95 -6.44
CA LEU A 103 18.95 9.19 -6.67
C LEU A 103 19.64 9.49 -5.34
N GLN A 104 20.92 9.17 -5.22
CA GLN A 104 21.67 9.57 -4.02
C GLN A 104 21.80 11.10 -4.04
N ASP A 105 21.40 11.75 -2.94
CA ASP A 105 21.78 13.13 -2.68
C ASP A 105 23.29 13.14 -2.48
N GLY A 106 24.02 13.77 -3.40
CA GLY A 106 25.47 13.95 -3.32
C GLY A 106 25.86 14.92 -2.21
#